data_AF-A0AAD2JPN9-F1
#
_entry.id   AF-A0AAD2JPN9-F1
#
_cell.length_a   1.000
_cell.length_b   1.000
_cell.length_c   1.000
_cell.angle_alpha   90.00
_cell.angle_beta   90.00
_cell.angle_gamma   90.00
#
_symmetry.space_group_name_H-M   'P 1'
#
loop_
_entity.id
_entity.type
_entity.pdbx_description
1 polymer ?
#
loop_
_entity_poly.entity_id
_entity_poly.type
_entity_poly.pdbx_seq_one_letter_code
_entity_poly.pdbx_strand_id
1 'polypeptide(L)'
;MKAKGDLEKAAQLFQLALDLYHEDLYHETSVIHQTATAAYYENLSAFKADLGLLEDAIAASAEALKIRRRTFGDKDADTKRRMEVHRSLLKNLFGIS
;
A
#
# COMPACT_ATOMS: atom_id res chain seq x y z
N MET A 1 -6.39 -7.48 22.10
CA MET A 1 -5.82 -8.71 21.54
C MET A 1 -6.56 -9.20 20.30
N LYS A 2 -7.90 -9.39 20.34
CA LYS A 2 -8.68 -9.84 19.18
C LYS A 2 -8.50 -8.97 17.92
N ALA A 3 -8.62 -7.65 18.06
CA ALA A 3 -8.42 -6.71 16.95
C ALA A 3 -7.02 -6.79 16.30
N LYS A 4 -5.96 -7.01 17.09
CA LYS A 4 -4.59 -7.13 16.55
C LYS A 4 -4.43 -8.40 15.71
N GLY A 5 -4.96 -9.53 16.19
CA GLY A 5 -4.96 -10.78 15.44
C GLY A 5 -5.83 -10.73 14.18
N ASP A 6 -6.91 -9.95 14.18
CA ASP A 6 -7.76 -9.75 13.00
C ASP A 6 -7.04 -8.90 11.94
N LEU A 7 -6.28 -7.87 12.35
CA LEU A 7 -5.45 -7.05 11.46
C LEU A 7 -4.29 -7.84 10.85
N GLU A 8 -3.64 -8.71 11.63
CA GLU A 8 -2.57 -9.59 11.13
C GLU A 8 -3.10 -10.55 10.06
N LYS A 9 -4.28 -11.15 10.26
CA LYS A 9 -4.93 -12.00 9.27
C LYS A 9 -5.30 -11.22 8.01
N ALA A 10 -5.83 -10.00 8.16
CA ALA A 10 -6.15 -9.15 7.02
C ALA A 10 -4.89 -8.85 6.19
N ALA A 11 -3.79 -8.46 6.84
CA ALA A 11 -2.51 -8.20 6.17
C ALA A 11 -2.01 -9.43 5.39
N GLN A 12 -2.11 -10.63 5.95
CA GLN A 12 -1.72 -11.87 5.27
C GLN A 12 -2.58 -12.15 4.03
N LEU A 13 -3.89 -11.91 4.10
CA LEU A 13 -4.79 -12.09 2.96
C LEU A 13 -4.47 -11.12 1.81
N PHE A 14 -4.14 -9.86 2.13
CA PHE A 14 -3.72 -8.90 1.11
C PHE A 14 -2.37 -9.24 0.49
N GLN A 15 -1.42 -9.76 1.27
CA GLN A 15 -0.15 -10.25 0.73
C GLN A 15 -0.36 -11.43 -0.22
N LEU A 16 -1.19 -12.41 0.17
CA LEU A 16 -1.50 -13.55 -0.69
C LEU A 16 -2.19 -13.10 -2.00
N ALA A 17 -3.12 -12.14 -1.90
CA ALA A 17 -3.75 -11.57 -3.10
C ALA A 17 -2.71 -10.90 -4.01
N LEU A 18 -1.75 -10.16 -3.46
CA LEU A 18 -0.66 -9.59 -4.25
C LEU A 18 0.15 -10.68 -4.94
N ASP A 19 0.55 -11.72 -4.22
CA ASP A 19 1.37 -12.81 -4.76
C ASP A 19 0.67 -13.50 -5.95
N LEU A 20 -0.64 -13.78 -5.81
CA LEU A 20 -1.46 -14.32 -6.90
C LEU A 20 -1.60 -13.37 -8.10
N TYR A 21 -1.63 -12.06 -7.86
CA TYR A 21 -1.71 -11.05 -8.92
C TYR A 21 -0.38 -10.85 -9.66
N HIS A 22 0.76 -11.15 -9.03
CA HIS A 22 2.10 -11.01 -9.62
C HIS A 22 2.48 -12.18 -10.55
N GLU A 23 1.86 -13.35 -10.40
CA GLU A 23 2.13 -14.53 -11.25
C GLU A 23 1.57 -14.40 -12.68
N ASP A 24 0.68 -13.44 -12.93
CA ASP A 24 -0.02 -13.32 -14.21
C ASP A 24 0.43 -12.08 -15.02
N LEU A 25 1.32 -12.30 -15.99
CA LEU A 25 1.94 -11.29 -16.85
C LEU A 25 0.93 -10.42 -17.62
N TYR A 26 -0.31 -10.88 -17.80
CA TYR A 26 -1.36 -10.13 -18.50
C TYR A 26 -1.86 -8.91 -17.72
N HIS A 27 -1.61 -8.88 -16.40
CA HIS A 27 -2.15 -7.87 -15.50
C HIS A 27 -1.31 -6.60 -15.41
N GLU A 28 -0.03 -6.66 -15.77
CA GLU A 28 0.89 -5.53 -15.61
C GLU A 28 0.58 -4.36 -16.57
N THR A 29 -0.16 -4.60 -17.65
CA THR A 29 -0.55 -3.56 -18.63
C THR A 29 -1.97 -3.01 -18.42
N SER A 30 -2.80 -3.69 -17.62
CA SER A 30 -4.19 -3.29 -17.39
C SER A 30 -4.28 -2.26 -16.27
N VAL A 31 -4.79 -1.06 -16.60
CA VAL A 31 -5.06 0.02 -15.63
C VAL A 31 -5.93 -0.46 -14.47
N ILE A 32 -6.91 -1.33 -14.73
CA ILE A 32 -7.79 -1.89 -13.71
C ILE A 32 -7.01 -2.75 -12.72
N HIS A 33 -6.12 -3.61 -13.23
CA HIS A 33 -5.26 -4.44 -12.38
C HIS A 33 -4.28 -3.62 -11.58
N GLN A 34 -3.56 -2.69 -12.22
CA GLN A 34 -2.65 -1.77 -11.53
C GLN A 34 -3.37 -1.02 -10.39
N THR A 35 -4.60 -0.58 -10.62
CA THR A 35 -5.40 0.11 -9.61
C THR A 35 -5.77 -0.81 -8.44
N ALA A 36 -6.13 -2.07 -8.71
CA ALA A 36 -6.42 -3.06 -7.68
C ALA A 36 -5.18 -3.43 -6.86
N THR A 37 -4.05 -3.67 -7.52
CA THR A 37 -2.75 -3.94 -6.89
C THR A 37 -2.33 -2.77 -5.99
N ALA A 38 -2.48 -1.53 -6.46
CA ALA A 38 -2.21 -0.35 -5.64
C ALA A 38 -3.10 -0.31 -4.39
N ALA A 39 -4.39 -0.60 -4.53
CA ALA A 39 -5.32 -0.64 -3.40
C ALA A 39 -4.95 -1.73 -2.36
N TYR A 40 -4.44 -2.88 -2.81
CA TYR A 40 -3.95 -3.92 -1.90
C TYR A 40 -2.73 -3.46 -1.09
N TYR A 41 -1.76 -2.80 -1.73
CA TYR A 41 -0.63 -2.22 -1.04
C TYR A 41 -1.03 -1.09 -0.08
N GLU A 42 -2.03 -0.27 -0.43
CA GLU A 42 -2.57 0.77 0.45
C GLU A 42 -3.18 0.18 1.72
N ASN A 43 -3.96 -0.89 1.58
CA ASN A 43 -4.56 -1.58 2.72
C ASN A 43 -3.49 -2.27 3.58
N LEU A 44 -2.52 -2.93 2.95
CA LEU A 44 -1.40 -3.53 3.66
C LEU A 44 -0.62 -2.49 4.46
N SER A 45 -0.37 -1.32 3.87
CA SER A 45 0.27 -0.18 4.55
C SER A 45 -0.49 0.27 5.78
N ALA A 46 -1.82 0.45 5.65
CA ALA A 46 -2.67 0.84 6.78
C ALA A 46 -2.63 -0.20 7.91
N PHE A 47 -2.77 -1.49 7.59
CA PHE A 47 -2.72 -2.54 8.61
C PHE A 47 -1.35 -2.64 9.28
N LYS A 48 -0.27 -2.50 8.52
CA LYS A 48 1.09 -2.50 9.08
C LYS A 48 1.32 -1.30 9.99
N ALA A 49 0.80 -0.12 9.64
CA ALA A 49 0.85 1.06 10.49
C ALA A 49 0.07 0.86 11.79
N ASP A 50 -1.15 0.31 11.73
CA ASP A 50 -1.98 -0.01 12.90
C ASP A 50 -1.33 -1.06 13.82
N LEU A 51 -0.52 -1.96 13.25
CA LEU A 51 0.27 -2.95 13.98
C LEU A 51 1.57 -2.38 14.58
N GLY A 52 1.91 -1.12 14.28
CA GLY A 52 3.16 -0.48 14.69
C GLY A 52 4.38 -0.87 13.85
N LEU A 53 4.17 -1.59 12.75
CA LEU A 53 5.21 -2.03 11.81
C LEU A 53 5.45 -0.93 10.76
N LEU A 54 5.99 0.21 11.22
CA LEU A 54 6.08 1.43 10.40
C LEU A 54 6.98 1.26 9.16
N GLU A 55 8.08 0.51 9.25
CA GLU A 55 8.97 0.24 8.11
C GLU A 55 8.25 -0.55 7.02
N ASP A 56 7.54 -1.62 7.38
CA ASP A 56 6.70 -2.40 6.46
C ASP A 56 5.58 -1.54 5.86
N ALA A 57 4.97 -0.67 6.67
CA ALA A 57 3.91 0.23 6.23
C ALA A 57 4.43 1.22 5.18
N ILE A 58 5.64 1.75 5.37
CA ILE A 58 6.31 2.65 4.41
C ILE A 58 6.64 1.91 3.11
N ALA A 59 7.17 0.69 3.19
CA ALA A 59 7.46 -0.14 2.02
C ALA A 59 6.20 -0.41 1.19
N ALA A 60 5.11 -0.83 1.82
CA ALA A 60 3.83 -1.06 1.14
C ALA A 60 3.27 0.24 0.55
N SER A 61 3.34 1.36 1.28
CA SER A 61 2.91 2.67 0.77
C SER A 61 3.73 3.13 -0.45
N ALA A 62 5.04 2.84 -0.48
CA ALA A 62 5.90 3.18 -1.60
C ALA A 62 5.52 2.41 -2.88
N GLU A 63 5.22 1.11 -2.77
CA GLU A 63 4.79 0.30 -3.92
C GLU A 63 3.43 0.76 -4.46
N ALA A 64 2.46 1.05 -3.58
CA ALA A 64 1.18 1.65 -3.99
C ALA A 64 1.39 2.96 -4.77
N LEU A 65 2.25 3.84 -4.23
CA LEU A 65 2.53 5.13 -4.84
C LEU A 65 3.22 4.98 -6.20
N LYS A 66 4.17 4.05 -6.33
CA LYS A 66 4.86 3.75 -7.58
C LYS A 66 3.88 3.36 -8.68
N ILE A 67 2.92 2.49 -8.37
CA ILE A 67 1.89 2.06 -9.32
C ILE A 67 0.98 3.25 -9.69
N ARG A 68 0.43 3.97 -8.71
CA ARG A 68 -0.45 5.13 -8.94
C ARG A 68 0.20 6.20 -9.81
N ARG A 69 1.48 6.53 -9.56
CA ARG A 69 2.24 7.49 -10.35
C ARG A 69 2.43 7.02 -11.80
N ARG A 70 2.68 5.72 -12.03
CA ARG A 70 2.78 5.14 -13.37
C ARG A 70 1.45 5.18 -14.11
N THR A 71 0.33 4.91 -13.42
CA THR A 71 -1.00 4.78 -14.03
C THR A 71 -1.69 6.13 -14.27
N PHE A 72 -1.64 7.04 -13.29
CA PHE A 72 -2.43 8.29 -13.29
C PHE A 72 -1.57 9.57 -13.27
N GLY A 73 -0.28 9.45 -12.95
CA GLY A 73 0.64 10.58 -12.86
C GLY A 73 0.51 11.42 -11.57
N ASP A 74 1.53 12.23 -11.31
CA ASP A 74 1.68 12.96 -10.03
C ASP A 74 0.64 14.07 -9.80
N LYS A 75 -0.07 14.50 -10.84
CA LYS A 75 -1.08 15.57 -10.75
C LYS A 75 -2.45 15.05 -10.31
N ASP A 76 -2.67 13.74 -10.43
CA ASP A 76 -3.90 13.09 -10.01
C ASP A 76 -4.16 13.29 -8.50
N ALA A 77 -5.43 13.52 -8.15
CA ALA A 77 -5.81 13.87 -6.79
C ALA A 77 -5.61 12.69 -5.81
N ASP A 78 -5.89 11.46 -6.25
CA ASP A 78 -5.68 10.27 -5.42
C ASP A 78 -4.18 10.02 -5.23
N THR A 79 -3.39 10.15 -6.29
CA THR A 79 -1.92 10.04 -6.22
C THR A 79 -1.32 11.01 -5.20
N LYS A 80 -1.75 12.28 -5.20
CA LYS A 80 -1.32 13.27 -4.21
C LYS A 80 -1.67 12.86 -2.78
N ARG A 81 -2.90 12.38 -2.57
CA ARG A 81 -3.32 11.88 -1.25
C ARG A 81 -2.43 10.73 -0.78
N ARG A 82 -2.04 9.82 -1.68
CA ARG A 82 -1.11 8.73 -1.33
C ARG A 82 0.29 9.23 -0.98
N MET A 83 0.79 10.27 -1.66
CA MET A 83 2.06 10.91 -1.30
C MET A 83 2.01 11.53 0.11
N GLU A 84 0.88 12.13 0.48
CA GLU A 84 0.68 12.69 1.83
C GLU A 84 0.67 11.60 2.91
N VAL A 85 -0.03 10.48 2.66
CA VAL A 85 -0.02 9.31 3.57
C VAL A 85 1.39 8.76 3.73
N HIS A 86 2.11 8.56 2.62
CA HIS A 86 3.49 8.08 2.64
C HIS A 86 4.41 9.02 3.44
N ARG A 87 4.30 10.33 3.21
CA ARG A 87 5.04 11.35 3.95
C ARG A 87 4.71 11.32 5.44
N SER A 88 3.44 11.14 5.80
CA SER A 88 3.02 11.04 7.21
C SER A 88 3.65 9.82 7.90
N LEU A 89 3.69 8.67 7.22
CA LEU A 89 4.35 7.47 7.75
C LEU A 89 5.86 7.70 7.97
N LEU A 90 6.54 8.37 7.03
CA LEU A 90 7.95 8.74 7.20
C LEU A 90 8.15 9.70 8.38
N LYS A 91 7.29 10.71 8.53
CA LYS A 91 7.33 11.61 9.69
C LYS A 91 7.17 10.86 11.00
N ASN A 92 6.25 9.90 11.06
CA ASN A 92 6.02 9.07 12.23
C ASN A 92 7.22 8.17 12.55
N LEU A 93 7.84 7.55 11.54
CA LEU A 93 9.01 6.69 11.73
C LEU A 93 10.22 7.49 12.25
N PHE A 94 10.47 8.68 11.69
CA PHE A 94 11.63 9.51 12.03
C PHE A 94 11.37 10.53 13.16
N GLY A 95 10.13 10.62 13.66
CA GLY A 95 9.75 11.58 14.69
C GLY A 95 9.84 13.05 14.27
N ILE A 96 9.67 13.35 12.97
CA ILE A 96 9.82 14.69 12.40
C ILE A 96 8.43 15.33 12.28
N SER A 97 8.14 16.38 13.07
CA SER A 97 6.86 17.13 13.03
C SER A 97 6.78 18.11 11.85
#